data_AF-A0AAN9RKA7-F1
#
_entry.id   AF-A0AAN9RKA7-F1
#
_cell.length_a   1.000
_cell.length_b   1.000
_cell.length_c   1.000
_cell.angle_alpha   90.00
_cell.angle_beta   90.00
_cell.angle_gamma   90.00
#
_symmetry.space_group_name_H-M   'P 1'
#
loop_
_entity.id
_entity.type
_entity.pdbx_description
1 polymer ?
#
loop_
_entity_poly.entity_id
_entity_poly.type
_entity_poly.pdbx_seq_one_letter_code
_entity_poly.pdbx_strand_id
1 'polypeptide(L)'
;MTLSVTPTSQPNTSPSFSKPNFNPTFSHPTTPTLPFNKSQLAWDRLKSNSVECNSPPLGHKWTQYQGINHWEGLLDPLDDNLRAEILRYGHFVESAYRAFDFDTNSLTYATCRFTETSLLPQTGMRKSGYRVTKNLQATCGVQLPSWISSVSQLPRVQSSWIGYVAVCEDEKEIKRLGRRDVVIALRGTATCLEWLENLRVTLTKLPDHMGCGSEECMVENGFLSLYVSKTGACPSLQDMVRQEVARVIQSYGHEPLSISITGHSLGAALAILSAYDITTTFKNSPMVSVVSFGGPRVGNDKFRAQLEKSGTRILRIVNSDDVITKVPGLVVPVDDVACNAGVHVAGLQTWFRKVVEDMQLVYADVGQELRVSSRESPYLKKGDVATCHDLKTYLHLVNGFVSSSCPYMSKTMQYPAEASL
;
A
#
# COMPACT_ATOMS: atom_id res chain seq x y z
N MET A 1 62.56 -45.27 -30.32
CA MET A 1 61.38 -45.92 -30.94
C MET A 1 60.39 -44.80 -31.25
N THR A 2 60.46 -44.25 -32.47
CA THR A 2 59.52 -44.50 -33.62
C THR A 2 58.13 -43.93 -33.37
N LEU A 3 57.47 -43.15 -34.23
CA LEU A 3 57.71 -42.57 -35.55
C LEU A 3 56.51 -41.62 -35.80
N SER A 4 56.70 -40.52 -36.52
CA SER A 4 55.63 -39.68 -37.06
C SER A 4 54.98 -40.33 -38.29
N VAL A 5 53.66 -40.16 -38.48
CA VAL A 5 52.99 -40.35 -39.78
C VAL A 5 51.76 -39.41 -39.88
N THR A 6 51.76 -38.55 -40.90
CA THR A 6 50.58 -38.09 -41.66
C THR A 6 50.72 -38.68 -43.07
N PRO A 7 49.65 -38.98 -43.85
CA PRO A 7 49.15 -37.97 -44.82
C PRO A 7 47.71 -38.13 -45.41
N THR A 8 47.25 -37.07 -46.12
CA THR A 8 46.47 -37.02 -47.42
C THR A 8 45.01 -37.55 -47.52
N SER A 9 44.06 -37.07 -48.35
CA SER A 9 43.79 -35.83 -49.13
C SER A 9 42.50 -36.00 -49.99
N GLN A 10 41.52 -35.07 -49.90
CA GLN A 10 40.56 -34.52 -50.93
C GLN A 10 39.67 -35.46 -51.83
N PRO A 11 38.67 -34.99 -52.65
CA PRO A 11 38.20 -33.63 -53.01
C PRO A 11 36.66 -33.38 -53.09
N ASN A 12 36.29 -32.09 -53.27
CA ASN A 12 35.21 -31.48 -54.07
C ASN A 12 33.76 -32.01 -54.03
N THR A 13 32.80 -31.11 -53.74
CA THR A 13 31.93 -30.46 -54.75
C THR A 13 30.86 -29.57 -54.10
N SER A 14 30.75 -28.33 -54.57
CA SER A 14 29.55 -27.49 -54.41
C SER A 14 28.52 -27.92 -55.46
N PRO A 15 27.22 -27.76 -55.15
CA PRO A 15 26.41 -26.98 -56.09
C PRO A 15 25.50 -25.99 -55.38
N SER A 16 25.60 -24.74 -55.82
CA SER A 16 24.54 -23.74 -55.73
C SER A 16 23.29 -24.24 -56.47
N PHE A 17 22.08 -24.11 -55.92
CA PHE A 17 20.90 -23.78 -56.71
C PHE A 17 19.75 -23.22 -55.85
N SER A 18 19.25 -22.05 -56.31
CA SER A 18 17.89 -21.51 -56.24
C SER A 18 17.16 -21.36 -54.89
N LYS A 19 16.99 -20.09 -54.50
CA LYS A 19 15.91 -19.61 -53.61
C LYS A 19 14.54 -20.02 -54.17
N PRO A 20 13.65 -20.59 -53.35
CA PRO A 20 12.22 -20.52 -53.61
C PRO A 20 11.63 -19.29 -52.92
N ASN A 21 11.09 -18.38 -53.73
CA ASN A 21 10.10 -17.39 -53.30
C ASN A 21 8.88 -18.16 -52.76
N PHE A 22 8.67 -18.12 -51.46
CA PHE A 22 7.37 -18.41 -50.87
C PHE A 22 6.87 -17.15 -50.19
N ASN A 23 5.86 -16.53 -50.83
CA ASN A 23 4.91 -15.65 -50.18
C ASN A 23 3.93 -16.52 -49.38
N PRO A 24 3.90 -16.44 -48.05
CA PRO A 24 2.71 -16.83 -47.31
C PRO A 24 1.86 -15.56 -47.13
N THR A 25 0.80 -15.47 -47.94
CA THR A 25 -0.34 -14.61 -47.67
C THR A 25 -0.96 -15.05 -46.34
N PHE A 26 -0.56 -14.41 -45.24
CA PHE A 26 -1.29 -14.54 -43.98
C PHE A 26 -2.45 -13.54 -44.00
N SER A 27 -3.66 -14.08 -44.17
CA SER A 27 -4.89 -13.40 -43.81
C SER A 27 -4.82 -13.01 -42.34
N HIS A 28 -4.93 -11.71 -42.05
CA HIS A 28 -5.10 -11.21 -40.69
C HIS A 28 -6.37 -11.85 -40.08
N PRO A 29 -6.29 -12.58 -38.95
CA PRO A 29 -7.42 -12.68 -38.08
C PRO A 29 -7.56 -11.32 -37.40
N THR A 30 -8.57 -10.55 -37.78
CA THR A 30 -9.08 -9.41 -37.02
C THR A 30 -9.28 -9.88 -35.58
N THR A 31 -8.37 -9.48 -34.69
CA THR A 31 -8.54 -9.64 -33.25
C THR A 31 -9.82 -8.91 -32.87
N PRO A 32 -10.79 -9.53 -32.18
CA PRO A 32 -11.95 -8.81 -31.71
C PRO A 32 -11.44 -7.77 -30.71
N THR A 33 -11.52 -6.50 -31.09
CA THR A 33 -11.35 -5.37 -30.21
C THR A 33 -12.37 -5.52 -29.10
N LEU A 34 -11.90 -5.90 -27.91
CA LEU A 34 -12.69 -5.90 -26.69
C LEU A 34 -13.35 -4.52 -26.56
N PRO A 35 -14.66 -4.45 -26.27
CA PRO A 35 -15.36 -3.18 -26.28
C PRO A 35 -14.77 -2.26 -25.22
N PHE A 36 -14.28 -1.12 -25.70
CA PHE A 36 -13.90 0.05 -24.92
C PHE A 36 -14.88 0.24 -23.75
N ASN A 37 -14.35 0.07 -22.53
CA ASN A 37 -15.13 -0.05 -21.32
C ASN A 37 -15.79 1.31 -21.01
N LYS A 38 -17.12 1.37 -21.06
CA LYS A 38 -17.94 2.55 -20.70
C LYS A 38 -17.69 3.06 -19.27
N SER A 39 -16.99 2.30 -18.42
CA SER A 39 -16.52 2.77 -17.12
C SER A 39 -15.57 3.96 -17.25
N GLN A 40 -14.70 4.00 -18.26
CA GLN A 40 -13.70 5.07 -18.43
C GLN A 40 -14.36 6.43 -18.69
N LEU A 41 -15.49 6.44 -19.41
CA LEU A 41 -16.32 7.62 -19.67
C LEU A 41 -17.13 8.13 -18.45
N ALA A 42 -17.33 7.29 -17.44
CA ALA A 42 -17.88 7.73 -16.15
C ALA A 42 -16.78 8.29 -15.23
N TRP A 43 -15.56 7.77 -15.33
CA TRP A 43 -14.41 8.19 -14.52
C TRP A 43 -13.75 9.48 -15.01
N ASP A 44 -13.82 9.83 -16.29
CA ASP A 44 -13.44 11.17 -16.77
C ASP A 44 -14.33 12.30 -16.20
N ARG A 45 -15.47 11.93 -15.58
CA ARG A 45 -16.34 12.83 -14.81
C ARG A 45 -15.91 13.01 -13.35
N LEU A 46 -15.08 12.10 -12.84
CA LEU A 46 -14.24 12.25 -11.64
C LEU A 46 -12.86 12.80 -12.04
N LYS A 47 -12.82 13.69 -13.03
CA LYS A 47 -11.70 14.62 -13.20
C LYS A 47 -11.42 15.23 -11.84
N SER A 48 -10.23 14.94 -11.30
CA SER A 48 -9.29 15.93 -10.76
C SER A 48 -9.97 17.21 -10.29
N ASN A 49 -10.88 17.11 -9.33
CA ASN A 49 -10.94 18.15 -8.33
C ASN A 49 -9.63 17.94 -7.61
N SER A 50 -8.65 18.76 -8.00
CA SER A 50 -7.46 19.00 -7.21
C SER A 50 -7.83 18.92 -5.75
N VAL A 51 -6.98 18.33 -4.90
CA VAL A 51 -7.05 18.54 -3.46
C VAL A 51 -7.07 20.06 -3.26
N GLU A 52 -8.27 20.63 -3.24
CA GLU A 52 -8.51 22.02 -3.00
C GLU A 52 -8.50 22.14 -1.49
N CYS A 53 -7.90 23.23 -1.01
CA CYS A 53 -7.86 23.68 0.37
C CYS A 53 -9.26 24.03 0.92
N ASN A 54 -10.31 23.32 0.49
CA ASN A 54 -11.68 23.45 0.98
C ASN A 54 -11.97 22.47 2.13
N SER A 55 -10.97 21.68 2.56
CA SER A 55 -11.11 20.89 3.77
C SER A 55 -11.40 21.82 4.96
N PRO A 56 -12.35 21.46 5.83
CA PRO A 56 -12.73 22.30 6.95
C PRO A 56 -11.54 22.53 7.91
N PRO A 57 -11.50 23.69 8.61
CA PRO A 57 -10.46 23.96 9.59
C PRO A 57 -10.60 23.01 10.78
N LEU A 58 -9.54 22.26 11.07
CA LEU A 58 -9.50 21.39 12.26
C LEU A 58 -9.19 22.23 13.50
N GLY A 59 -8.33 23.24 13.37
CA GLY A 59 -7.99 24.20 14.42
C GLY A 59 -7.62 23.51 15.73
N HIS A 60 -8.20 23.95 16.85
CA HIS A 60 -7.93 23.39 18.18
C HIS A 60 -8.40 21.93 18.37
N LYS A 61 -9.23 21.38 17.47
CA LYS A 61 -9.75 20.00 17.55
C LYS A 61 -8.88 18.99 16.81
N TRP A 62 -7.75 19.40 16.23
CA TRP A 62 -6.93 18.54 15.39
C TRP A 62 -6.51 17.22 16.06
N THR A 63 -6.28 17.23 17.39
CA THR A 63 -5.94 16.03 18.16
C THR A 63 -7.06 15.01 18.21
N GLN A 64 -8.33 15.44 18.15
CA GLN A 64 -9.49 14.55 18.07
C GLN A 64 -9.49 13.75 16.77
N TYR A 65 -9.23 14.44 15.65
CA TYR A 65 -9.13 13.81 14.32
C TYR A 65 -7.89 12.93 14.15
N GLN A 66 -6.88 13.10 15.01
CA GLN A 66 -5.72 12.22 15.12
C GLN A 66 -5.91 11.07 16.14
N GLY A 67 -7.11 10.93 16.70
CA GLY A 67 -7.47 9.77 17.50
C GLY A 67 -7.07 9.85 18.98
N ILE A 68 -6.86 11.04 19.54
CA ILE A 68 -6.50 11.18 20.98
C ILE A 68 -7.46 10.39 21.89
N ASN A 69 -8.76 10.41 21.55
CA ASN A 69 -9.85 9.67 22.19
C ASN A 69 -10.37 8.51 21.31
N HIS A 70 -9.49 7.83 20.59
CA HIS A 70 -9.84 6.65 19.78
C HIS A 70 -11.00 6.88 18.78
N TRP A 71 -11.14 8.10 18.26
CA TRP A 71 -12.21 8.51 17.34
C TRP A 71 -13.63 8.22 17.87
N GLU A 72 -13.80 8.18 19.20
CA GLU A 72 -15.10 7.98 19.83
C GLU A 72 -16.11 9.03 19.33
N GLY A 73 -17.27 8.56 18.86
CA GLY A 73 -18.33 9.41 18.31
C GLY A 73 -18.05 10.00 16.92
N LEU A 74 -16.94 9.63 16.25
CA LEU A 74 -16.59 10.15 14.92
C LEU A 74 -16.70 9.11 13.80
N LEU A 75 -16.82 7.82 14.12
CA LEU A 75 -16.78 6.72 13.13
C LEU A 75 -18.17 6.25 12.68
N ASP A 76 -19.19 6.39 13.53
CA ASP A 76 -20.55 5.91 13.23
C ASP A 76 -21.62 6.78 13.94
N PRO A 77 -22.28 7.72 13.23
CA PRO A 77 -22.04 8.08 11.83
C PRO A 77 -20.65 8.69 11.62
N LEU A 78 -20.11 8.55 10.40
CA LEU A 78 -18.79 9.07 10.06
C LEU A 78 -18.83 10.60 9.92
N ASP A 79 -18.10 11.28 10.81
CA ASP A 79 -17.94 12.74 10.81
C ASP A 79 -17.31 13.23 9.51
N ASP A 80 -17.84 14.34 8.96
CA ASP A 80 -17.43 14.85 7.65
C ASP A 80 -16.00 15.39 7.62
N ASN A 81 -15.51 15.95 8.73
CA ASN A 81 -14.12 16.40 8.81
C ASN A 81 -13.18 15.20 8.90
N LEU A 82 -13.56 14.17 9.67
CA LEU A 82 -12.80 12.92 9.73
C LEU A 82 -12.78 12.22 8.37
N ARG A 83 -13.91 12.15 7.67
CA ARG A 83 -14.01 11.66 6.28
C ARG A 83 -13.03 12.38 5.36
N ALA A 84 -13.03 13.71 5.38
CA ALA A 84 -12.13 14.52 4.56
C ALA A 84 -10.64 14.23 4.87
N GLU A 85 -10.29 14.07 6.14
CA GLU A 85 -8.91 13.73 6.54
C GLU A 85 -8.52 12.30 6.15
N ILE A 86 -9.42 11.31 6.28
CA ILE A 86 -9.17 9.95 5.79
C ILE A 86 -8.91 9.98 4.28
N LEU A 87 -9.76 10.65 3.50
CA LEU A 87 -9.58 10.78 2.05
C LEU A 87 -8.26 11.50 1.70
N ARG A 88 -7.89 12.53 2.47
CA ARG A 88 -6.62 13.25 2.32
C ARG A 88 -5.42 12.31 2.49
N TYR A 89 -5.41 11.48 3.54
CA TYR A 89 -4.37 10.46 3.73
C TYR A 89 -4.36 9.43 2.58
N GLY A 90 -5.54 9.03 2.11
CA GLY A 90 -5.70 8.19 0.92
C GLY A 90 -5.02 8.76 -0.33
N HIS A 91 -5.16 10.05 -0.60
CA HIS A 91 -4.52 10.70 -1.75
C HIS A 91 -2.98 10.74 -1.65
N PHE A 92 -2.40 10.80 -0.44
CA PHE A 92 -0.95 10.66 -0.27
C PHE A 92 -0.47 9.25 -0.66
N VAL A 93 -1.24 8.21 -0.31
CA VAL A 93 -0.95 6.85 -0.74
C VAL A 93 -1.13 6.69 -2.26
N GLU A 94 -2.19 7.26 -2.83
CA GLU A 94 -2.39 7.26 -4.29
C GLU A 94 -1.23 7.96 -5.01
N SER A 95 -0.72 9.07 -4.46
CA SER A 95 0.47 9.73 -4.99
C SER A 95 1.70 8.82 -4.96
N ALA A 96 1.85 7.98 -3.93
CA ALA A 96 2.92 7.00 -3.90
C ALA A 96 2.78 5.96 -5.03
N TYR A 97 1.57 5.45 -5.28
CA TYR A 97 1.32 4.56 -6.42
C TYR A 97 1.61 5.23 -7.76
N ARG A 98 1.17 6.48 -7.97
CA ARG A 98 1.39 7.20 -9.23
C ARG A 98 2.86 7.53 -9.50
N ALA A 99 3.64 7.73 -8.43
CA ALA A 99 5.06 8.04 -8.52
C ALA A 99 5.95 6.82 -8.80
N PHE A 100 5.47 5.60 -8.52
CA PHE A 100 6.24 4.38 -8.71
C PHE A 100 6.29 3.93 -10.18
N ASP A 101 7.45 3.44 -10.61
CA ASP A 101 7.62 2.84 -11.93
C ASP A 101 7.26 1.34 -11.92
N PHE A 102 6.06 1.05 -12.43
CA PHE A 102 5.55 -0.32 -12.59
C PHE A 102 5.98 -0.97 -13.91
N ASP A 103 6.60 -0.24 -14.84
CA ASP A 103 7.00 -0.83 -16.13
C ASP A 103 8.24 -1.69 -15.95
N THR A 104 8.07 -3.01 -16.01
CA THR A 104 9.16 -3.98 -15.87
C THR A 104 10.20 -3.86 -16.97
N ASN A 105 9.87 -3.25 -18.12
CA ASN A 105 10.82 -3.03 -19.21
C ASN A 105 11.59 -1.71 -19.06
N SER A 106 11.23 -0.89 -18.09
CA SER A 106 11.89 0.39 -17.82
C SER A 106 13.23 0.19 -17.11
N LEU A 107 14.23 0.97 -17.49
CA LEU A 107 15.52 1.04 -16.79
C LEU A 107 15.38 1.60 -15.37
N THR A 108 14.28 2.32 -15.10
CA THR A 108 13.94 2.87 -13.79
C THR A 108 12.89 2.03 -13.06
N TYR A 109 12.63 0.80 -13.50
CA TYR A 109 11.72 -0.12 -12.83
C TYR A 109 12.00 -0.16 -11.32
N ALA A 110 10.93 -0.20 -10.53
CA ALA A 110 10.98 -0.25 -9.08
C ALA A 110 11.57 0.99 -8.38
N THR A 111 11.71 2.11 -9.10
CA THR A 111 12.14 3.41 -8.54
C THR A 111 11.03 4.46 -8.62
N CYS A 112 11.29 5.65 -8.07
CA CYS A 112 10.40 6.80 -8.20
C CYS A 112 10.63 7.51 -9.54
N ARG A 113 9.55 7.78 -10.26
CA ARG A 113 9.55 8.49 -11.56
C ARG A 113 9.78 9.99 -11.43
N PHE A 114 9.66 10.55 -10.22
CA PHE A 114 9.69 11.98 -9.96
C PHE A 114 10.74 12.35 -8.92
N THR A 115 11.24 13.58 -9.01
CA THR A 115 12.10 14.17 -7.97
C THR A 115 11.25 14.54 -6.76
N GLU A 116 11.89 14.76 -5.59
CA GLU A 116 11.21 15.19 -4.36
C GLU A 116 10.39 16.48 -4.57
N THR A 117 10.94 17.43 -5.34
CA THR A 117 10.27 18.69 -5.64
C THR A 117 9.09 18.56 -6.61
N SER A 118 9.06 17.52 -7.45
CA SER A 118 8.05 17.35 -8.50
C SER A 118 7.03 16.25 -8.21
N LEU A 119 7.27 15.38 -7.22
CA LEU A 119 6.41 14.24 -6.88
C LEU A 119 4.96 14.67 -6.65
N LEU A 120 4.69 15.47 -5.61
CA LEU A 120 3.32 15.89 -5.28
C LEU A 120 2.66 16.73 -6.40
N PRO A 121 3.36 17.67 -7.06
CA PRO A 121 2.80 18.36 -8.22
C PRO A 121 2.38 17.45 -9.38
N GLN A 122 3.20 16.46 -9.73
CA GLN A 122 2.96 15.55 -10.87
C GLN A 122 1.92 14.48 -10.54
N THR A 123 1.70 14.18 -9.26
CA THR A 123 0.72 13.17 -8.82
C THR A 123 -0.65 13.75 -8.48
N GLY A 124 -0.87 15.06 -8.65
CA GLY A 124 -2.18 15.71 -8.43
C GLY A 124 -2.34 16.36 -7.05
N MET A 125 -1.26 16.45 -6.26
CA MET A 125 -1.21 17.04 -4.92
C MET A 125 -0.46 18.38 -4.88
N ARG A 126 -0.36 19.10 -6.01
CA ARG A 126 0.36 20.40 -6.11
C ARG A 126 -0.04 21.43 -5.06
N LYS A 127 -1.35 21.51 -4.75
CA LYS A 127 -1.93 22.48 -3.82
C LYS A 127 -2.06 21.96 -2.39
N SER A 128 -1.43 20.83 -2.07
CA SER A 128 -1.53 20.22 -0.73
C SER A 128 -0.83 21.05 0.36
N GLY A 129 0.13 21.89 0.01
CA GLY A 129 0.96 22.60 1.00
C GLY A 129 2.08 21.76 1.62
N TYR A 130 2.30 20.55 1.10
CA TYR A 130 3.35 19.64 1.56
C TYR A 130 4.54 19.63 0.59
N ARG A 131 5.74 19.46 1.16
CA ARG A 131 6.98 19.22 0.43
C ARG A 131 7.53 17.84 0.77
N VAL A 132 7.87 17.05 -0.25
CA VAL A 132 8.57 15.78 -0.04
C VAL A 132 10.00 16.08 0.40
N THR A 133 10.44 15.46 1.49
CA THR A 133 11.76 15.67 2.08
C THR A 133 12.62 14.42 2.06
N LYS A 134 12.02 13.24 1.87
CA LYS A 134 12.76 11.98 1.78
C LYS A 134 12.02 10.95 0.94
N ASN A 135 12.68 10.38 -0.05
CA ASN A 135 12.25 9.13 -0.68
C ASN A 135 12.58 7.93 0.21
N LEU A 136 11.68 6.94 0.26
CA LEU A 136 11.83 5.72 1.07
C LEU A 136 11.98 4.49 0.18
N GLN A 137 12.84 3.57 0.60
CA GLN A 137 13.07 2.30 -0.07
C GLN A 137 12.95 1.16 0.95
N ALA A 138 12.48 0.01 0.48
CA ALA A 138 12.44 -1.23 1.25
C ALA A 138 13.25 -2.30 0.53
N THR A 139 13.98 -3.09 1.30
CA THR A 139 14.80 -4.19 0.79
C THR A 139 14.22 -5.51 1.24
N CYS A 140 14.11 -6.49 0.33
CA CYS A 140 13.74 -7.84 0.74
C CYS A 140 14.99 -8.63 1.18
N GLY A 141 15.05 -9.02 2.44
CA GLY A 141 16.09 -9.90 2.97
C GLY A 141 15.89 -11.39 2.69
N VAL A 142 14.76 -11.80 2.10
CA VAL A 142 14.40 -13.20 1.83
C VAL A 142 14.72 -13.55 0.37
N GLN A 143 15.28 -14.75 0.12
CA GLN A 143 15.47 -15.26 -1.24
C GLN A 143 14.12 -15.32 -1.98
N LEU A 144 13.96 -14.48 -3.00
CA LEU A 144 12.79 -14.50 -3.89
C LEU A 144 12.71 -15.86 -4.61
N PRO A 145 11.51 -16.48 -4.74
CA PRO A 145 11.35 -17.72 -5.48
C PRO A 145 11.81 -17.62 -6.94
N SER A 146 12.35 -18.71 -7.47
CA SER A 146 12.98 -18.76 -8.80
C SER A 146 12.05 -18.35 -9.96
N TRP A 147 10.73 -18.46 -9.80
CA TRP A 147 9.77 -18.06 -10.85
C TRP A 147 9.72 -16.54 -11.05
N ILE A 148 9.99 -15.72 -10.02
CA ILE A 148 10.12 -14.26 -10.16
C ILE A 148 11.35 -13.92 -11.01
N SER A 149 12.46 -14.65 -10.82
CA SER A 149 13.64 -14.53 -11.70
C SER A 149 13.42 -15.09 -13.12
N SER A 150 12.37 -15.89 -13.35
CA SER A 150 12.00 -16.39 -14.68
C SER A 150 11.07 -15.42 -15.44
N VAL A 151 10.27 -14.62 -14.73
CA VAL A 151 9.40 -13.58 -15.33
C VAL A 151 10.18 -12.29 -15.60
N SER A 152 11.20 -11.98 -14.79
CA SER A 152 12.10 -10.85 -15.03
C SER A 152 13.44 -11.31 -15.58
N GLN A 153 13.75 -11.07 -16.86
CA GLN A 153 15.12 -11.15 -17.41
C GLN A 153 16.06 -10.04 -16.84
N LEU A 154 15.72 -9.46 -15.68
CA LEU A 154 16.36 -8.30 -15.09
C LEU A 154 17.25 -8.67 -13.90
N PRO A 155 18.28 -7.84 -13.60
CA PRO A 155 19.09 -8.00 -12.39
C PRO A 155 18.19 -8.03 -11.14
N ARG A 156 18.60 -8.81 -10.14
CA ARG A 156 17.91 -8.96 -8.85
C ARG A 156 17.67 -7.59 -8.20
N VAL A 157 16.49 -7.01 -8.40
CA VAL A 157 16.08 -5.79 -7.68
C VAL A 157 15.84 -6.19 -6.23
N GLN A 158 16.87 -6.04 -5.40
CA GLN A 158 16.82 -6.36 -3.96
C GLN A 158 16.12 -5.26 -3.15
N SER A 159 16.14 -4.02 -3.65
CA SER A 159 15.59 -2.83 -3.01
C SER A 159 14.64 -2.11 -3.97
N SER A 160 13.46 -1.71 -3.47
CA SER A 160 12.42 -1.05 -4.25
C SER A 160 11.94 0.21 -3.54
N TRP A 161 11.65 1.26 -4.30
CA TRP A 161 10.99 2.44 -3.77
C TRP A 161 9.60 2.10 -3.24
N ILE A 162 9.31 2.47 -1.99
CA ILE A 162 8.09 2.07 -1.28
C ILE A 162 7.23 3.26 -0.83
N GLY A 163 7.76 4.48 -0.90
CA GLY A 163 7.04 5.64 -0.40
C GLY A 163 7.93 6.85 -0.17
N TYR A 164 7.41 7.78 0.61
CA TYR A 164 8.11 9.04 0.90
C TYR A 164 7.68 9.65 2.23
N VAL A 165 8.49 10.59 2.72
CA VAL A 165 8.16 11.50 3.82
C VAL A 165 7.89 12.88 3.23
N ALA A 166 6.79 13.50 3.63
CA ALA A 166 6.43 14.86 3.26
C ALA A 166 6.11 15.70 4.49
N VAL A 167 6.54 16.96 4.49
CA VAL A 167 6.33 17.90 5.60
C VAL A 167 5.41 19.01 5.11
N CYS A 168 4.39 19.34 5.90
CA CYS A 168 3.54 20.51 5.65
C CYS A 168 4.35 21.78 5.89
N GLU A 169 4.42 22.65 4.88
CA GLU A 169 5.21 23.89 4.94
C GLU A 169 4.41 25.13 4.61
N ASP A 170 3.26 24.97 3.96
CA ASP A 170 2.35 26.07 3.72
C ASP A 170 1.71 26.55 5.03
N GLU A 171 1.90 27.83 5.36
CA GLU A 171 1.40 28.42 6.60
C GLU A 171 -0.13 28.39 6.71
N LYS A 172 -0.85 28.47 5.59
CA LYS A 172 -2.32 28.42 5.59
C LYS A 172 -2.79 27.02 5.93
N GLU A 173 -2.15 26.01 5.36
CA GLU A 173 -2.45 24.60 5.65
C GLU A 173 -2.07 24.24 7.08
N ILE A 174 -0.93 24.70 7.60
CA ILE A 174 -0.54 24.53 9.01
C ILE A 174 -1.60 25.15 9.94
N LYS A 175 -2.06 26.36 9.62
CA LYS A 175 -3.13 27.04 10.38
C LYS A 175 -4.46 26.29 10.31
N ARG A 176 -4.83 25.74 9.14
CA ARG A 176 -6.03 24.90 8.95
C ARG A 176 -5.95 23.63 9.80
N LEU A 177 -4.80 22.97 9.77
CA LEU A 177 -4.53 21.73 10.48
C LEU A 177 -4.33 21.92 11.99
N GLY A 178 -4.02 23.14 12.44
CA GLY A 178 -3.76 23.47 13.85
C GLY A 178 -2.39 23.00 14.35
N ARG A 179 -1.56 22.40 13.48
CA ARG A 179 -0.21 21.92 13.76
C ARG A 179 0.57 21.73 12.46
N ARG A 180 1.90 21.66 12.54
CA ARG A 180 2.71 21.14 11.44
C ARG A 180 2.54 19.63 11.37
N ASP A 181 2.08 19.14 10.24
CA ASP A 181 1.88 17.72 10.01
C ASP A 181 2.98 17.15 9.11
N VAL A 182 3.47 15.97 9.47
CA VAL A 182 4.48 15.21 8.73
C VAL A 182 3.80 13.94 8.28
N VAL A 183 3.74 13.71 6.98
CA VAL A 183 3.11 12.53 6.38
C VAL A 183 4.17 11.55 5.91
N ILE A 184 4.09 10.30 6.39
CA ILE A 184 4.85 9.17 5.85
C ILE A 184 3.87 8.33 5.04
N ALA A 185 4.02 8.33 3.71
CA ALA A 185 3.09 7.65 2.79
C ALA A 185 3.75 6.41 2.18
N LEU A 186 3.16 5.24 2.40
CA LEU A 186 3.71 3.94 1.98
C LEU A 186 2.75 3.23 1.04
N ARG A 187 3.20 2.89 -0.17
CA ARG A 187 2.41 2.09 -1.11
C ARG A 187 2.42 0.60 -0.73
N GLY A 188 1.41 -0.12 -1.18
CA GLY A 188 1.45 -1.58 -1.26
C GLY A 188 2.13 -2.07 -2.55
N THR A 189 2.08 -3.37 -2.80
CA THR A 189 2.61 -3.99 -4.03
C THR A 189 1.58 -3.99 -5.15
N ALA A 190 2.01 -4.01 -6.43
CA ALA A 190 1.07 -4.13 -7.56
C ALA A 190 0.31 -5.46 -7.56
N THR A 191 0.95 -6.52 -7.09
CA THR A 191 0.39 -7.87 -6.97
C THR A 191 0.46 -8.30 -5.51
N CYS A 192 -0.38 -7.69 -4.68
CA CYS A 192 -0.43 -7.93 -3.22
C CYS A 192 -0.56 -9.41 -2.85
N LEU A 193 -1.26 -10.20 -3.68
CA LEU A 193 -1.42 -11.64 -3.49
C LEU A 193 -0.10 -12.42 -3.65
N GLU A 194 0.71 -12.07 -4.67
CA GLU A 194 2.00 -12.74 -4.90
C GLU A 194 2.96 -12.47 -3.74
N TRP A 195 2.95 -11.26 -3.18
CA TRP A 195 3.72 -10.97 -1.99
C TRP A 195 3.14 -11.64 -0.76
N LEU A 196 1.82 -11.66 -0.54
CA LEU A 196 1.23 -12.33 0.61
C LEU A 196 1.49 -13.85 0.61
N GLU A 197 1.54 -14.48 -0.56
CA GLU A 197 1.98 -15.88 -0.71
C GLU A 197 3.48 -16.05 -0.41
N ASN A 198 4.30 -15.04 -0.75
CA ASN A 198 5.74 -15.03 -0.48
C ASN A 198 6.10 -14.62 0.96
N LEU A 199 5.23 -13.88 1.65
CA LEU A 199 5.33 -13.51 3.06
C LEU A 199 5.03 -14.77 3.86
N ARG A 200 6.09 -15.45 4.27
CA ARG A 200 5.98 -16.61 5.15
C ARG A 200 5.24 -16.17 6.41
N VAL A 201 4.05 -16.74 6.65
CA VAL A 201 3.16 -16.51 7.81
C VAL A 201 3.81 -16.80 9.18
N THR A 202 5.12 -16.97 9.21
CA THR A 202 5.93 -17.12 10.41
C THR A 202 5.98 -15.80 11.17
N LEU A 203 5.39 -15.81 12.36
CA LEU A 203 5.64 -14.80 13.36
C LEU A 203 7.10 -14.91 13.84
N THR A 204 7.81 -13.79 13.91
CA THR A 204 9.18 -13.71 14.42
C THR A 204 9.26 -12.72 15.57
N LYS A 205 10.22 -12.92 16.47
CA LYS A 205 10.44 -12.03 17.60
C LYS A 205 10.84 -10.65 17.11
N LEU A 206 10.24 -9.62 17.69
CA LEU A 206 10.64 -8.25 17.41
C LEU A 206 12.06 -8.00 17.96
N PRO A 207 12.97 -7.34 17.22
CA PRO A 207 14.32 -7.10 17.70
C PRO A 207 14.33 -6.25 18.98
N ASP A 208 15.23 -6.57 19.93
CA ASP A 208 15.31 -5.91 21.25
C ASP A 208 15.43 -4.37 21.15
N HIS A 209 16.13 -3.88 20.13
CA HIS A 209 16.33 -2.46 19.88
C HIS A 209 15.07 -1.70 19.43
N MET A 210 13.97 -2.41 19.13
CA MET A 210 12.66 -1.82 18.86
C MET A 210 11.79 -1.75 20.13
N GLY A 211 12.34 -2.09 21.29
CA GLY A 211 11.76 -1.74 22.60
C GLY A 211 10.83 -2.78 23.20
N CYS A 212 10.71 -3.98 22.64
CA CYS A 212 10.00 -5.06 23.32
C CYS A 212 10.96 -5.91 24.15
N GLY A 213 11.18 -5.55 25.41
CA GLY A 213 11.97 -6.35 26.36
C GLY A 213 11.29 -7.65 26.82
N SER A 214 10.28 -8.15 26.09
CA SER A 214 9.54 -9.37 26.39
C SER A 214 9.67 -10.33 25.22
N GLU A 215 10.10 -11.56 25.51
CA GLU A 215 10.32 -12.63 24.52
C GLU A 215 9.07 -13.05 23.71
N GLU A 216 7.90 -12.48 24.01
CA GLU A 216 6.61 -12.90 23.48
C GLU A 216 6.04 -11.96 22.41
N CYS A 217 6.66 -10.80 22.15
CA CYS A 217 6.16 -9.88 21.12
C CYS A 217 6.64 -10.31 19.74
N MET A 218 5.68 -10.71 18.91
CA MET A 218 5.97 -11.25 17.59
C MET A 218 5.22 -10.49 16.51
N VAL A 219 5.92 -10.27 15.39
CA VAL A 219 5.41 -9.63 14.18
C VAL A 219 5.63 -10.55 13.00
N GLU A 220 4.88 -10.36 11.92
CA GLU A 220 5.06 -11.14 10.69
C GLU A 220 6.48 -10.91 10.13
N ASN A 221 7.18 -12.02 9.85
CA ASN A 221 8.59 -12.00 9.51
C ASN A 221 8.89 -11.26 8.21
N GLY A 222 8.01 -11.34 7.22
CA GLY A 222 8.18 -10.66 5.94
C GLY A 222 8.04 -9.14 6.05
N PHE A 223 7.06 -8.62 6.78
CA PHE A 223 6.91 -7.19 7.08
C PHE A 223 8.12 -6.67 7.85
N LEU A 224 8.55 -7.40 8.88
CA LEU A 224 9.75 -7.03 9.64
C LEU A 224 10.99 -7.03 8.74
N SER A 225 11.18 -8.08 7.95
CA SER A 225 12.30 -8.19 7.01
C SER A 225 12.33 -7.00 6.04
N LEU A 226 11.20 -6.61 5.46
CA LEU A 226 11.12 -5.44 4.58
C LEU A 226 11.46 -4.13 5.30
N TYR A 227 11.11 -4.04 6.58
CA TYR A 227 11.34 -2.85 7.40
C TYR A 227 12.81 -2.69 7.80
N VAL A 228 13.49 -3.78 8.22
CA VAL A 228 14.84 -3.72 8.82
C VAL A 228 15.97 -4.14 7.88
N SER A 229 15.68 -4.80 6.76
CA SER A 229 16.72 -5.27 5.85
C SER A 229 17.43 -4.11 5.17
N LYS A 230 18.76 -4.21 5.08
CA LYS A 230 19.65 -3.28 4.40
C LYS A 230 20.63 -4.02 3.51
N THR A 231 21.13 -3.36 2.48
CA THR A 231 22.23 -3.87 1.64
C THR A 231 23.48 -3.03 1.87
N GLY A 232 24.63 -3.44 1.34
CA GLY A 232 25.85 -2.64 1.44
C GLY A 232 25.74 -1.23 0.83
N ALA A 233 24.79 -1.03 -0.10
CA ALA A 233 24.58 0.23 -0.80
C ALA A 233 23.34 1.00 -0.33
N CYS A 234 22.35 0.33 0.28
CA CYS A 234 21.06 0.92 0.62
C CYS A 234 20.75 0.75 2.12
N PRO A 235 20.45 1.85 2.85
CA PRO A 235 19.98 1.76 4.23
C PRO A 235 18.62 1.04 4.30
N SER A 236 18.26 0.57 5.50
CA SER A 236 16.93 -0.02 5.71
C SER A 236 15.83 1.05 5.70
N LEU A 237 14.59 0.63 5.48
CA LEU A 237 13.43 1.52 5.61
C LEU A 237 13.39 2.14 7.01
N GLN A 238 13.65 1.33 8.04
CA GLN A 238 13.79 1.76 9.43
C GLN A 238 14.81 2.89 9.60
N ASP A 239 16.03 2.71 9.08
CA ASP A 239 17.09 3.72 9.20
C ASP A 239 16.69 5.03 8.51
N MET A 240 16.08 4.95 7.33
CA MET A 240 15.63 6.11 6.56
C MET A 240 14.53 6.88 7.29
N VAL A 241 13.55 6.18 7.85
CA VAL A 241 12.45 6.77 8.62
C VAL A 241 12.98 7.40 9.91
N ARG A 242 13.80 6.68 10.69
CA ARG A 242 14.38 7.20 11.94
C ARG A 242 15.24 8.44 11.68
N GLN A 243 16.10 8.41 10.66
CA GLN A 243 16.94 9.56 10.30
C GLN A 243 16.09 10.79 9.97
N GLU A 244 15.05 10.61 9.15
CA GLU A 244 14.22 11.73 8.70
C GLU A 244 13.32 12.27 9.82
N VAL A 245 12.74 11.39 10.64
CA VAL A 245 11.96 11.79 11.82
C VAL A 245 12.83 12.54 12.81
N ALA A 246 14.06 12.09 13.07
CA ALA A 246 15.00 12.80 13.93
C ALA A 246 15.29 14.22 13.40
N ARG A 247 15.54 14.36 12.09
CA ARG A 247 15.75 15.66 11.44
C ARG A 247 14.54 16.58 11.59
N VAL A 248 13.34 16.05 11.39
CA VAL A 248 12.07 16.78 11.50
C VAL A 248 11.82 17.25 12.94
N ILE A 249 12.01 16.37 13.94
CA ILE A 249 11.88 16.73 15.36
C ILE A 249 12.88 17.81 15.73
N GLN A 250 14.13 17.71 15.25
CA GLN A 250 15.15 18.74 15.50
C GLN A 250 14.79 20.08 14.85
N SER A 251 14.19 20.06 13.66
CA SER A 251 13.89 21.28 12.88
C SER A 251 12.61 21.98 13.36
N TYR A 252 11.60 21.22 13.76
CA TYR A 252 10.24 21.71 13.99
C TYR A 252 9.67 21.34 15.36
N GLY A 253 10.45 20.74 16.26
CA GLY A 253 9.97 20.30 17.58
C GLY A 253 9.58 21.44 18.55
N HIS A 254 9.82 22.70 18.17
CA HIS A 254 9.46 23.87 18.97
C HIS A 254 8.01 24.34 18.77
N GLU A 255 7.33 23.85 17.73
CA GLU A 255 5.92 24.16 17.44
C GLU A 255 5.06 22.89 17.52
N PRO A 256 3.72 23.00 17.56
CA PRO A 256 2.85 21.82 17.52
C PRO A 256 3.14 20.97 16.28
N LEU A 257 3.54 19.71 16.50
CA LEU A 257 4.00 18.78 15.47
C LEU A 257 3.21 17.47 15.57
N SER A 258 2.89 16.86 14.44
CA SER A 258 2.34 15.49 14.36
C SER A 258 3.03 14.67 13.29
N ILE A 259 3.11 13.36 13.51
CA ILE A 259 3.58 12.39 12.52
C ILE A 259 2.40 11.50 12.15
N SER A 260 1.89 11.69 10.94
CA SER A 260 0.80 10.90 10.36
C SER A 260 1.37 9.88 9.39
N ILE A 261 1.16 8.60 9.65
CA ILE A 261 1.64 7.52 8.77
C ILE A 261 0.45 6.93 8.05
N THR A 262 0.54 6.78 6.73
CA THR A 262 -0.52 6.22 5.93
C THR A 262 0.02 5.19 4.95
N GLY A 263 -0.78 4.16 4.71
CA GLY A 263 -0.41 3.14 3.76
C GLY A 263 -1.55 2.22 3.38
N HIS A 264 -1.39 1.56 2.25
CA HIS A 264 -2.35 0.64 1.69
C HIS A 264 -1.74 -0.77 1.56
N SER A 265 -2.53 -1.80 1.87
CA SER A 265 -2.11 -3.20 1.75
C SER A 265 -0.80 -3.48 2.50
N LEU A 266 0.26 -3.96 1.84
CA LEU A 266 1.59 -4.09 2.45
C LEU A 266 2.07 -2.80 3.13
N GLY A 267 1.81 -1.64 2.51
CA GLY A 267 2.17 -0.34 3.08
C GLY A 267 1.44 -0.03 4.40
N ALA A 268 0.24 -0.59 4.62
CA ALA A 268 -0.48 -0.47 5.88
C ALA A 268 0.23 -1.22 7.03
N ALA A 269 0.76 -2.41 6.75
CA ALA A 269 1.53 -3.18 7.72
C ALA A 269 2.84 -2.46 8.08
N LEU A 270 3.56 -1.97 7.07
CA LEU A 270 4.77 -1.17 7.27
C LEU A 270 4.49 0.14 8.02
N ALA A 271 3.32 0.76 7.80
CA ALA A 271 2.92 1.96 8.53
C ALA A 271 2.76 1.72 10.03
N ILE A 272 2.15 0.59 10.40
CA ILE A 272 1.99 0.18 11.81
C ILE A 272 3.35 -0.09 12.46
N LEU A 273 4.24 -0.84 11.78
CA LEU A 273 5.59 -1.09 12.28
C LEU A 273 6.40 0.20 12.43
N SER A 274 6.29 1.11 11.47
CA SER A 274 6.96 2.43 11.52
C SER A 274 6.47 3.27 12.70
N ALA A 275 5.16 3.27 12.97
CA ALA A 275 4.59 4.02 14.08
C ALA A 275 5.08 3.49 15.43
N TYR A 276 5.08 2.17 15.60
CA TYR A 276 5.64 1.52 16.77
C TYR A 276 7.10 1.92 16.96
N ASP A 277 7.91 1.76 15.92
CA ASP A 277 9.34 2.09 15.94
C ASP A 277 9.63 3.54 16.31
N ILE A 278 8.87 4.49 15.75
CA ILE A 278 9.02 5.91 16.06
C ILE A 278 8.70 6.17 17.54
N THR A 279 7.56 5.66 18.02
CA THR A 279 7.14 5.90 19.42
C THR A 279 8.09 5.26 20.45
N THR A 280 8.70 4.11 20.13
CA THR A 280 9.66 3.46 21.02
C THR A 280 11.07 4.04 20.94
N THR A 281 11.48 4.55 19.76
CA THR A 281 12.80 5.14 19.55
C THR A 281 12.90 6.56 20.11
N PHE A 282 11.86 7.38 19.93
CA PHE A 282 11.87 8.80 20.31
C PHE A 282 11.01 9.03 21.56
N LYS A 283 11.66 9.15 22.73
CA LYS A 283 10.99 9.31 24.04
C LYS A 283 10.07 10.53 24.13
N ASN A 284 10.42 11.61 23.43
CA ASN A 284 9.59 12.83 23.31
C ASN A 284 9.00 12.94 21.90
N SER A 285 8.54 11.81 21.34
CA SER A 285 7.92 11.82 20.02
C SER A 285 6.68 12.71 20.02
N PRO A 286 6.46 13.50 18.95
CA PRO A 286 5.18 14.13 18.70
C PRO A 286 4.08 13.07 18.57
N MET A 287 2.81 13.46 18.59
CA MET A 287 1.72 12.51 18.42
C MET A 287 1.86 11.76 17.08
N VAL A 288 1.91 10.42 17.18
CA VAL A 288 2.02 9.51 16.04
C VAL A 288 0.67 8.85 15.79
N SER A 289 0.14 9.02 14.58
CA SER A 289 -1.10 8.39 14.14
C SER A 289 -0.88 7.57 12.87
N VAL A 290 -1.71 6.54 12.70
CA VAL A 290 -1.75 5.70 11.51
C VAL A 290 -3.16 5.72 10.93
N VAL A 291 -3.29 6.06 9.65
CA VAL A 291 -4.53 5.86 8.87
C VAL A 291 -4.21 4.93 7.73
N SER A 292 -4.69 3.69 7.80
CA SER A 292 -4.32 2.64 6.86
C SER A 292 -5.52 2.06 6.12
N PHE A 293 -5.29 1.55 4.91
CA PHE A 293 -6.33 1.06 4.01
C PHE A 293 -6.03 -0.39 3.64
N GLY A 294 -6.99 -1.29 3.84
CA GLY A 294 -6.86 -2.69 3.39
C GLY A 294 -5.66 -3.42 3.98
N GLY A 295 -5.24 -3.07 5.18
CA GLY A 295 -4.04 -3.63 5.81
C GLY A 295 -4.26 -5.02 6.41
N PRO A 296 -3.31 -5.97 6.23
CA PRO A 296 -3.32 -7.26 6.93
C PRO A 296 -2.98 -7.08 8.41
N ARG A 297 -3.20 -8.14 9.20
CA ARG A 297 -2.76 -8.20 10.60
C ARG A 297 -1.23 -8.30 10.67
N VAL A 298 -0.64 -7.58 11.62
CA VAL A 298 0.81 -7.33 11.65
C VAL A 298 1.55 -8.19 12.67
N GLY A 299 0.92 -8.53 13.80
CA GLY A 299 1.56 -9.25 14.89
C GLY A 299 0.57 -9.89 15.84
N ASN A 300 1.09 -10.47 16.93
CA ASN A 300 0.29 -11.16 17.95
C ASN A 300 -0.30 -10.19 18.99
N ASP A 301 -1.09 -10.73 19.93
CA ASP A 301 -1.73 -9.96 21.01
C ASP A 301 -0.73 -9.18 21.87
N LYS A 302 0.49 -9.71 22.06
CA LYS A 302 1.55 -9.04 22.83
C LYS A 302 2.08 -7.82 22.09
N PHE A 303 2.28 -7.92 20.78
CA PHE A 303 2.60 -6.77 19.94
C PHE A 303 1.50 -5.72 20.00
N ARG A 304 0.23 -6.13 19.87
CA ARG A 304 -0.93 -5.22 20.03
C ARG A 304 -0.89 -4.48 21.36
N ALA A 305 -0.71 -5.19 22.47
CA ALA A 305 -0.70 -4.57 23.80
C ALA A 305 0.44 -3.55 23.97
N GLN A 306 1.62 -3.82 23.41
CA GLN A 306 2.74 -2.87 23.43
C GLN A 306 2.48 -1.64 22.57
N LEU A 307 1.86 -1.84 21.40
CA LEU A 307 1.48 -0.77 20.48
C LEU A 307 0.43 0.17 21.08
N GLU A 308 -0.58 -0.38 21.76
CA GLU A 308 -1.58 0.40 22.50
C GLU A 308 -0.92 1.18 23.66
N LYS A 309 0.04 0.56 24.36
CA LYS A 309 0.79 1.20 25.45
C LYS A 309 1.75 2.29 24.97
N SER A 310 2.27 2.21 23.75
CA SER A 310 3.22 3.21 23.22
C SER A 310 2.58 4.57 22.93
N GLY A 311 1.24 4.65 22.95
CA GLY A 311 0.49 5.87 22.68
C GLY A 311 0.17 6.09 21.20
N THR A 312 0.58 5.18 20.31
CA THR A 312 0.23 5.22 18.89
C THR A 312 -1.30 5.16 18.70
N ARG A 313 -1.84 6.01 17.83
CA ARG A 313 -3.26 5.96 17.43
C ARG A 313 -3.39 5.34 16.05
N ILE A 314 -4.19 4.30 15.90
CA ILE A 314 -4.31 3.55 14.64
C ILE A 314 -5.77 3.47 14.23
N LEU A 315 -6.07 3.98 13.05
CA LEU A 315 -7.35 3.85 12.37
C LEU A 315 -7.17 2.99 11.11
N ARG A 316 -7.84 1.85 11.06
CA ARG A 316 -7.84 0.92 9.94
C ARG A 316 -9.13 1.05 9.16
N ILE A 317 -9.04 1.42 7.89
CA ILE A 317 -10.15 1.37 6.96
C ILE A 317 -10.21 -0.06 6.40
N VAL A 318 -11.29 -0.76 6.70
CA VAL A 318 -11.46 -2.19 6.41
C VAL A 318 -12.65 -2.37 5.49
N ASN A 319 -12.44 -2.95 4.31
CA ASN A 319 -13.53 -3.40 3.45
C ASN A 319 -13.91 -4.83 3.84
N SER A 320 -15.16 -5.03 4.24
CA SER A 320 -15.66 -6.35 4.69
C SER A 320 -15.59 -7.42 3.60
N ASP A 321 -15.56 -6.99 2.34
CA ASP A 321 -15.46 -7.82 1.14
C ASP A 321 -14.00 -8.06 0.68
N ASP A 322 -13.04 -7.44 1.35
CA ASP A 322 -11.61 -7.60 1.06
C ASP A 322 -11.00 -8.69 1.97
N VAL A 323 -10.51 -9.75 1.34
CA VAL A 323 -9.91 -10.90 2.04
C VAL A 323 -8.58 -10.54 2.70
N ILE A 324 -7.85 -9.54 2.18
CA ILE A 324 -6.53 -9.14 2.70
C ILE A 324 -6.63 -8.61 4.13
N THR A 325 -7.74 -7.97 4.47
CA THR A 325 -7.96 -7.45 5.84
C THR A 325 -8.15 -8.54 6.89
N LYS A 326 -8.45 -9.78 6.45
CA LYS A 326 -8.74 -10.94 7.31
C LYS A 326 -7.54 -11.86 7.49
N VAL A 327 -6.40 -11.55 6.84
CA VAL A 327 -5.18 -12.34 6.95
C VAL A 327 -4.14 -11.64 7.83
N PRO A 328 -3.28 -12.40 8.53
CA PRO A 328 -3.35 -13.86 8.68
C PRO A 328 -4.49 -14.34 9.61
N GLY A 329 -5.16 -15.44 9.23
CA GLY A 329 -6.07 -16.20 10.12
C GLY A 329 -7.58 -16.12 9.89
N LEU A 330 -8.12 -16.65 8.78
CA LEU A 330 -9.56 -16.98 8.68
C LEU A 330 -9.82 -18.41 8.15
N VAL A 331 -10.70 -19.12 8.87
CA VAL A 331 -11.55 -20.20 8.37
C VAL A 331 -12.80 -19.54 7.79
N VAL A 332 -13.00 -19.61 6.47
CA VAL A 332 -14.22 -19.11 5.80
C VAL A 332 -15.32 -20.18 5.92
N PRO A 333 -16.53 -19.89 6.43
CA PRO A 333 -17.68 -20.79 6.31
C PRO A 333 -18.05 -21.01 4.83
N VAL A 334 -18.30 -22.26 4.47
CA VAL A 334 -18.34 -22.78 3.09
C VAL A 334 -19.51 -22.25 2.25
N ASP A 335 -20.48 -21.52 2.82
CA ASP A 335 -21.76 -21.29 2.16
C ASP A 335 -21.81 -20.08 1.21
N ASP A 336 -20.86 -19.15 1.26
CA ASP A 336 -20.90 -17.89 0.47
C ASP A 336 -20.02 -17.87 -0.80
N VAL A 337 -19.30 -18.96 -1.12
CA VAL A 337 -18.35 -19.03 -2.26
C VAL A 337 -18.89 -19.87 -3.42
N ALA A 338 -20.21 -19.94 -3.57
CA ALA A 338 -20.84 -20.66 -4.68
C ALA A 338 -21.34 -19.70 -5.78
N CYS A 339 -20.51 -18.77 -6.25
CA CYS A 339 -20.82 -17.99 -7.47
C CYS A 339 -19.54 -17.59 -8.23
N ASN A 340 -19.31 -18.30 -9.34
CA ASN A 340 -18.57 -17.91 -10.55
C ASN A 340 -17.03 -17.87 -10.52
N ALA A 341 -16.48 -19.05 -10.86
CA ALA A 341 -15.45 -19.30 -11.89
C ALA A 341 -14.16 -18.46 -11.91
N GLY A 342 -13.03 -19.15 -11.65
CA GLY A 342 -11.85 -19.04 -12.51
C GLY A 342 -10.57 -18.45 -11.94
N VAL A 343 -10.46 -18.20 -10.64
CA VAL A 343 -9.20 -17.79 -10.01
C VAL A 343 -8.84 -18.78 -8.90
N HIS A 344 -7.55 -19.00 -8.70
CA HIS A 344 -6.87 -20.00 -7.84
C HIS A 344 -7.19 -19.94 -6.33
N VAL A 345 -8.45 -19.67 -5.93
CA VAL A 345 -8.89 -19.48 -4.53
C VAL A 345 -8.93 -20.80 -3.76
N ALA A 346 -9.08 -21.95 -4.44
CA ALA A 346 -9.10 -23.27 -3.80
C ALA A 346 -7.74 -23.67 -3.17
N GLY A 347 -6.62 -23.21 -3.76
CA GLY A 347 -5.27 -23.46 -3.24
C GLY A 347 -5.03 -22.73 -1.91
N LEU A 348 -5.52 -21.49 -1.82
CA LEU A 348 -5.49 -20.66 -0.61
C LEU A 348 -6.15 -21.38 0.58
N GLN A 349 -7.37 -21.89 0.37
CA GLN A 349 -8.20 -22.49 1.44
C GLN A 349 -7.55 -23.74 2.07
N THR A 350 -6.91 -24.59 1.27
CA THR A 350 -6.33 -25.85 1.75
C THR A 350 -5.05 -25.63 2.53
N TRP A 351 -4.22 -24.67 2.11
CA TRP A 351 -3.00 -24.28 2.81
C TRP A 351 -3.32 -23.54 4.12
N PHE A 352 -4.27 -22.61 4.14
CA PHE A 352 -4.59 -21.83 5.34
C PHE A 352 -5.11 -22.68 6.49
N ARG A 353 -5.95 -23.68 6.22
CA ARG A 353 -6.44 -24.60 7.26
C ARG A 353 -5.30 -25.30 7.98
N LYS A 354 -4.27 -25.71 7.22
CA LYS A 354 -3.07 -26.37 7.75
C LYS A 354 -2.20 -25.43 8.60
N VAL A 355 -2.06 -24.17 8.20
CA VAL A 355 -1.28 -23.16 8.97
C VAL A 355 -1.96 -22.77 10.28
N VAL A 356 -3.30 -22.65 10.27
CA VAL A 356 -4.09 -22.33 11.47
C VAL A 356 -4.08 -23.49 12.47
N GLU A 357 -4.06 -24.74 12.00
CA GLU A 357 -3.95 -25.93 12.86
C GLU A 357 -2.56 -26.08 13.51
N ASP A 358 -1.48 -25.69 12.81
CA ASP A 358 -0.10 -25.88 13.28
C ASP A 358 0.43 -24.72 14.16
N MET A 359 -0.23 -23.55 14.21
CA MET A 359 0.27 -22.36 14.93
C MET A 359 -0.72 -21.83 15.98
N GLN A 360 -0.52 -22.21 17.25
CA GLN A 360 -1.18 -21.62 18.43
C GLN A 360 -0.85 -20.12 18.69
N LEU A 361 -0.32 -19.39 17.70
CA LEU A 361 0.02 -17.97 17.79
C LEU A 361 -0.95 -17.15 16.92
N VAL A 362 -2.07 -16.74 17.52
CA VAL A 362 -3.12 -16.00 16.84
C VAL A 362 -2.67 -14.57 16.56
N TYR A 363 -2.79 -14.13 15.30
CA TYR A 363 -2.59 -12.73 14.92
C TYR A 363 -3.71 -11.86 15.51
N ALA A 364 -3.36 -10.66 15.97
CA ALA A 364 -4.28 -9.72 16.57
C ALA A 364 -4.57 -8.53 15.65
N ASP A 365 -5.84 -8.13 15.60
CA ASP A 365 -6.23 -6.86 15.02
C ASP A 365 -5.80 -5.71 15.95
N VAL A 366 -5.18 -4.67 15.38
CA VAL A 366 -4.67 -3.50 16.12
C VAL A 366 -5.46 -2.23 15.78
N GLY A 367 -5.66 -1.37 16.78
CA GLY A 367 -6.31 -0.07 16.58
C GLY A 367 -7.83 -0.11 16.45
N GLN A 368 -8.40 1.01 16.01
CA GLN A 368 -9.82 1.18 15.73
C GLN A 368 -10.10 0.90 14.26
N GLU A 369 -11.28 0.36 13.95
CA GLU A 369 -11.67 0.01 12.59
C GLU A 369 -12.85 0.85 12.11
N LEU A 370 -12.71 1.46 10.94
CA LEU A 370 -13.82 1.95 10.15
C LEU A 370 -14.15 0.89 9.10
N ARG A 371 -15.24 0.15 9.32
CA ARG A 371 -15.69 -0.91 8.43
C ARG A 371 -16.61 -0.35 7.35
N VAL A 372 -16.24 -0.60 6.10
CA VAL A 372 -17.04 -0.30 4.90
C VAL A 372 -17.32 -1.60 4.16
N SER A 373 -18.30 -1.61 3.24
CA SER A 373 -18.56 -2.78 2.39
C SER A 373 -18.73 -2.39 0.92
N SER A 374 -18.06 -3.13 0.05
CA SER A 374 -18.23 -2.99 -1.40
C SER A 374 -19.63 -3.38 -1.87
N ARG A 375 -20.29 -4.32 -1.16
CA ARG A 375 -21.66 -4.76 -1.48
C ARG A 375 -22.71 -3.66 -1.30
N GLU A 376 -22.43 -2.69 -0.45
CA GLU A 376 -23.34 -1.58 -0.11
C GLU A 376 -23.26 -0.43 -1.12
N SER A 377 -22.20 -0.36 -1.92
CA SER A 377 -22.06 0.65 -2.97
C SER A 377 -22.82 0.22 -4.23
N PRO A 378 -23.77 1.04 -4.74
CA PRO A 378 -24.48 0.75 -5.99
C PRO A 378 -23.58 0.91 -7.23
N TYR A 379 -22.37 1.46 -7.09
CA TYR A 379 -21.46 1.76 -8.19
C TYR A 379 -20.39 0.69 -8.41
N LEU A 380 -20.23 -0.25 -7.47
CA LEU A 380 -19.22 -1.31 -7.55
C LEU A 380 -19.85 -2.60 -8.06
N LYS A 381 -19.13 -3.30 -8.93
CA LYS A 381 -19.53 -4.64 -9.37
C LYS A 381 -19.31 -5.62 -8.21
N LYS A 382 -20.34 -6.40 -7.87
CA LYS A 382 -20.27 -7.40 -6.81
C LYS A 382 -19.32 -8.54 -7.22
N GLY A 383 -18.43 -8.94 -6.32
CA GLY A 383 -17.67 -10.20 -6.41
C GLY A 383 -16.25 -10.15 -7.00
N ASP A 384 -15.74 -8.99 -7.42
CA ASP A 384 -14.36 -8.88 -7.88
C ASP A 384 -13.41 -8.52 -6.73
N VAL A 385 -12.70 -9.52 -6.20
CA VAL A 385 -11.78 -9.39 -5.05
C VAL A 385 -10.66 -8.39 -5.32
N ALA A 386 -10.12 -8.34 -6.55
CA ALA A 386 -9.08 -7.39 -6.92
C ALA A 386 -9.61 -5.95 -6.87
N THR A 387 -10.84 -5.73 -7.33
CA THR A 387 -11.53 -4.45 -7.19
C THR A 387 -11.81 -4.13 -5.72
N CYS A 388 -12.20 -5.09 -4.88
CA CYS A 388 -12.43 -4.86 -3.45
C CYS A 388 -11.18 -4.41 -2.68
N HIS A 389 -10.00 -4.84 -3.12
CA HIS A 389 -8.72 -4.50 -2.51
C HIS A 389 -8.06 -3.26 -3.13
N ASP A 390 -8.61 -2.67 -4.20
CA ASP A 390 -8.02 -1.49 -4.81
C ASP A 390 -8.18 -0.26 -3.90
N LEU A 391 -7.11 0.54 -3.76
CA LEU A 391 -7.15 1.75 -2.93
C LEU A 391 -8.28 2.70 -3.36
N LYS A 392 -8.56 2.85 -4.66
CA LYS A 392 -9.63 3.74 -5.12
C LYS A 392 -11.00 3.24 -4.71
N THR A 393 -11.18 1.93 -4.59
CA THR A 393 -12.39 1.34 -4.01
C THR A 393 -12.54 1.76 -2.56
N TYR A 394 -11.49 1.69 -1.76
CA TYR A 394 -11.50 2.20 -0.38
C TYR A 394 -11.87 3.69 -0.31
N LEU A 395 -11.26 4.54 -1.15
CA LEU A 395 -11.57 5.98 -1.17
C LEU A 395 -13.02 6.25 -1.59
N HIS A 396 -13.53 5.52 -2.58
CA HIS A 396 -14.92 5.60 -3.02
C HIS A 396 -15.89 5.22 -1.90
N LEU A 397 -15.59 4.13 -1.18
CA LEU A 397 -16.42 3.64 -0.08
C LEU A 397 -16.44 4.63 1.09
N VAL A 398 -15.27 5.12 1.52
CA VAL A 398 -15.18 6.14 2.58
C VAL A 398 -15.92 7.41 2.17
N ASN A 399 -15.82 7.85 0.91
CA ASN A 399 -16.50 9.06 0.46
C ASN A 399 -18.04 8.93 0.52
N GLY A 400 -18.58 7.73 0.29
CA GLY A 400 -20.03 7.48 0.33
C GLY A 400 -20.59 7.04 1.68
N PHE A 401 -19.75 6.64 2.64
CA PHE A 401 -20.16 5.95 3.87
C PHE A 401 -20.82 6.87 4.91
N VAL A 402 -22.09 6.69 5.27
CA VAL A 402 -22.74 7.55 6.30
C VAL A 402 -22.65 6.92 7.69
N SER A 403 -23.26 5.75 7.89
CA SER A 403 -23.28 5.03 9.17
C SER A 403 -23.38 3.53 8.94
N SER A 404 -23.11 2.71 9.95
CA SER A 404 -23.31 1.24 9.84
C SER A 404 -24.78 0.86 9.59
N SER A 405 -25.71 1.70 10.06
CA SER A 405 -27.15 1.53 9.90
C SER A 405 -27.71 2.10 8.59
N CYS A 406 -27.00 3.02 7.94
CA CYS A 406 -27.34 3.62 6.66
C CYS A 406 -26.05 3.82 5.85
N PRO A 407 -25.55 2.79 5.16
CA PRO A 407 -24.16 2.80 4.71
C PRO A 407 -23.85 3.71 3.54
N TYR A 408 -24.85 4.23 2.82
CA TYR A 408 -24.60 5.01 1.62
C TYR A 408 -25.51 6.23 1.52
N MET A 409 -24.93 7.39 1.22
CA MET A 409 -25.70 8.60 0.94
C MET A 409 -26.69 8.34 -0.20
N SER A 410 -28.00 8.39 0.11
CA SER A 410 -29.03 8.46 -0.92
C SER A 410 -28.89 9.80 -1.65
N LYS A 411 -29.11 9.81 -2.98
CA LYS A 411 -28.89 10.94 -3.89
C LYS A 411 -29.65 12.25 -3.57
N THR A 412 -30.36 12.35 -2.44
CA THR A 412 -31.32 13.42 -2.16
C THR A 412 -30.74 14.59 -1.36
N MET A 413 -29.43 14.65 -1.14
CA MET A 413 -28.75 15.83 -0.56
C MET A 413 -27.56 16.28 -1.42
N GLN A 414 -27.80 16.51 -2.71
CA GLN A 414 -27.07 17.58 -3.39
C GLN A 414 -27.86 18.87 -3.14
N TYR A 415 -27.17 19.89 -2.62
CA TYR A 415 -27.70 21.25 -2.50
C TYR A 415 -28.43 21.68 -3.78
N PRO A 416 -29.55 22.41 -3.66
CA PRO A 416 -30.33 22.82 -4.82
C PRO A 416 -29.43 23.61 -5.77
N ALA A 417 -29.38 23.16 -7.02
CA ALA A 417 -28.84 23.95 -8.11
C ALA A 417 -29.53 25.32 -8.07
N GLU A 418 -28.73 26.37 -8.08
CA GLU A 418 -29.19 27.73 -8.28
C GLU A 418 -30.14 27.76 -9.48
N ALA A 419 -31.42 27.93 -9.19
CA ALA A 419 -32.39 28.38 -10.17
C ALA A 419 -32.03 29.83 -10.48
N SER A 420 -31.43 30.07 -11.64
CA SER A 420 -31.31 31.38 -12.27
C SER A 420 -31.25 31.20 -13.77
N LEU A 421 -32.43 31.00 -14.36
CA LEU A 421 -33.00 31.80 -15.45
C LEU A 421 -34.50 31.48 -15.60
#